data_AF-A0A0S4LFM7-F1
#
_entry.id   AF-A0A0S4LFM7-F1
#
_cell.length_a   1.000
_cell.length_b   1.000
_cell.length_c   1.000
_cell.angle_alpha   90.00
_cell.angle_beta   90.00
_cell.angle_gamma   90.00
#
_symmetry.space_group_name_H-M   'P 1'
#
loop_
_entity.id
_entity.type
_entity.pdbx_description
1 polymer ?
#
loop_
_entity_poly.entity_id
_entity_poly.type
_entity_poly.pdbx_seq_one_letter_code
_entity_poly.pdbx_strand_id
1 'polypeptide(L)'
;MRTAIRALTVTLFVLSLGATPYAVAAPQQQNKMKACNERANAKGFGEGKGDERKEFMKDCLSAKPEKDGGGKDSQQNKMKTCNKEAGEKKLKGDERKQFMSECLSN
;
A
#
# COMPACT_ATOMS: atom_id res chain seq x y z
N MET A 1 46.54 18.50 26.36
CA MET A 1 46.31 17.65 27.56
C MET A 1 45.06 17.99 28.37
N ARG A 2 44.40 19.14 28.21
CA ARG A 2 43.07 19.41 28.80
C ARG A 2 41.90 19.02 27.89
N THR A 3 42.15 18.87 26.60
CA THR A 3 41.18 18.45 25.58
C THR A 3 40.99 16.94 25.47
N ALA A 4 41.98 16.14 25.89
CA ALA A 4 41.90 14.67 25.87
C ALA A 4 41.08 14.08 27.04
N ILE A 5 40.91 14.83 28.13
CA ILE A 5 40.19 14.38 29.33
C ILE A 5 38.65 14.50 29.13
N ARG A 6 38.18 15.42 28.28
CA ARG A 6 36.76 15.57 27.95
C ARG A 6 36.22 14.50 27.00
N ALA A 7 37.10 13.78 26.31
CA ALA A 7 36.71 12.71 25.40
C ALA A 7 36.48 11.35 26.11
N LEU A 8 36.96 11.19 27.36
CA LEU A 8 36.89 9.92 28.09
C LEU A 8 35.64 9.81 29.01
N THR A 9 34.97 10.92 29.31
CA THR A 9 33.81 10.93 30.23
C THR A 9 32.44 10.89 29.52
N VAL A 10 32.40 10.86 28.19
CA VAL A 10 31.15 10.78 27.42
C VAL A 10 30.89 9.34 26.92
N THR A 11 31.85 8.44 27.04
CA THR A 11 31.75 7.04 26.60
C THR A 11 31.14 6.07 27.62
N LEU A 12 30.70 6.54 28.79
CA LEU A 12 30.29 5.70 29.93
C LEU A 12 28.82 5.89 30.39
N PHE A 13 27.94 6.42 29.54
CA PHE A 13 26.51 6.56 29.85
C PHE A 13 25.56 6.10 28.72
N VAL A 14 25.95 5.11 27.92
CA VAL A 14 25.03 4.51 26.91
C VAL A 14 25.23 3.00 26.84
N LEU A 15 25.17 2.30 27.97
CA LEU A 15 25.33 0.83 28.00
C LEU A 15 24.36 0.12 28.95
N SER A 16 23.10 0.57 29.05
CA SER A 16 22.17 -0.06 30.00
C SER A 16 20.67 0.06 29.71
N LEU A 17 20.21 0.19 28.46
CA LEU A 17 18.78 0.01 28.17
C LEU A 17 18.52 -0.80 26.89
N GLY A 18 18.05 -2.03 27.07
CA GLY A 18 17.01 -2.61 26.22
C GLY A 18 17.44 -3.33 24.95
N ALA A 19 18.06 -4.52 25.08
CA ALA A 19 18.00 -5.54 24.04
C ALA A 19 16.87 -6.52 24.32
N THR A 20 15.62 -6.04 24.32
CA THR A 20 14.49 -6.90 23.96
C THR A 20 14.57 -7.12 22.45
N PRO A 21 14.46 -8.35 21.92
CA PRO A 21 14.20 -8.53 20.51
C PRO A 21 12.82 -7.96 20.23
N TYR A 22 12.75 -6.68 19.92
CA TYR A 22 11.67 -6.16 19.12
C TYR A 22 11.80 -6.90 17.80
N ALA A 23 11.00 -7.95 17.64
CA ALA A 23 10.59 -8.41 16.34
C ALA A 23 9.99 -7.17 15.66
N VAL A 24 10.84 -6.41 14.98
CA VAL A 24 10.43 -5.33 14.12
C VAL A 24 9.66 -6.02 13.01
N ALA A 25 8.34 -6.12 13.20
CA ALA A 25 7.44 -6.30 12.09
C ALA A 25 7.82 -5.19 11.09
N ALA A 26 8.51 -5.60 10.01
CA ALA A 26 8.94 -4.68 8.98
C ALA A 26 7.74 -3.78 8.64
N PRO A 27 7.95 -2.46 8.53
CA PRO A 27 6.84 -1.55 8.26
C PRO A 27 6.15 -2.06 6.99
N GLN A 28 4.87 -2.41 7.11
CA GLN A 28 4.02 -3.02 6.08
C GLN A 28 4.14 -2.34 4.70
N GLN A 29 4.60 -1.09 4.69
CA GLN A 29 4.84 -0.26 3.51
C GLN A 29 6.05 -0.69 2.66
N GLN A 30 7.13 -1.21 3.24
CA GLN A 30 8.31 -1.68 2.46
C GLN A 30 8.04 -3.00 1.73
N ASN A 31 7.31 -3.93 2.35
CA ASN A 31 6.90 -5.18 1.71
C ASN A 31 6.03 -4.95 0.47
N LYS A 32 5.15 -3.95 0.55
CA LYS A 32 4.23 -3.60 -0.54
C LYS A 32 4.95 -3.07 -1.78
N MET A 33 5.94 -2.20 -1.61
CA MET A 33 6.71 -1.65 -2.72
C MET A 33 7.50 -2.73 -3.45
N LYS A 34 8.11 -3.67 -2.70
CA LYS A 34 8.85 -4.79 -3.28
C LYS A 34 7.91 -5.75 -4.02
N ALA A 35 6.77 -6.11 -3.43
CA ALA A 35 5.75 -6.93 -4.07
C ALA A 35 5.15 -6.27 -5.33
N CYS A 36 4.90 -4.96 -5.31
CA CYS A 36 4.43 -4.22 -6.49
C CYS A 36 5.47 -4.19 -7.60
N ASN A 37 6.76 -4.03 -7.27
CA ASN A 37 7.83 -4.10 -8.26
C ASN A 37 7.99 -5.51 -8.83
N GLU A 38 7.89 -6.57 -8.03
CA GLU A 38 7.95 -7.96 -8.50
C GLU A 38 6.76 -8.27 -9.43
N ARG A 39 5.55 -7.84 -9.07
CA ARG A 39 4.37 -7.97 -9.95
C ARG A 39 4.51 -7.15 -11.23
N ALA A 40 5.12 -5.97 -11.17
CA ALA A 40 5.35 -5.14 -12.35
C ALA A 40 6.31 -5.83 -13.33
N ASN A 41 7.40 -6.40 -12.83
CA ASN A 41 8.36 -7.15 -13.62
C ASN A 41 7.74 -8.43 -14.19
N ALA A 42 6.98 -9.19 -13.40
CA ALA A 42 6.26 -10.38 -13.85
C ALA A 42 5.23 -10.08 -14.97
N LYS A 43 4.67 -8.87 -14.97
CA LYS A 43 3.71 -8.39 -15.98
C LYS A 43 4.40 -7.77 -17.21
N GLY A 44 5.74 -7.83 -17.28
CA GLY A 44 6.51 -7.38 -18.42
C GLY A 44 6.63 -5.86 -18.54
N PHE A 45 6.45 -5.12 -17.43
CA PHE A 45 6.67 -3.67 -17.36
C PHE A 45 8.15 -3.31 -17.15
N GLY A 46 9.07 -4.07 -17.75
CA GLY A 46 10.52 -3.88 -17.67
C GLY A 46 11.01 -2.54 -18.27
N GLU A 47 12.32 -2.30 -18.19
CA GLU A 47 12.99 -1.05 -18.61
C GLU A 47 12.51 -0.58 -19.99
N GLY A 48 11.77 0.54 -20.02
CA GLY A 48 11.16 1.12 -21.23
C GLY A 48 9.66 1.43 -21.10
N LYS A 49 8.93 0.77 -20.19
CA LYS A 49 7.48 0.97 -19.98
C LYS A 49 7.18 1.88 -18.79
N GLY A 50 7.80 3.06 -18.78
CA GLY A 50 7.79 3.99 -17.65
C GLY A 50 6.38 4.41 -17.22
N ASP A 51 5.53 4.78 -18.17
CA ASP A 51 4.17 5.27 -17.88
C ASP A 51 3.23 4.15 -17.41
N GLU A 52 3.23 2.99 -18.09
CA GLU A 52 2.41 1.83 -17.72
C GLU A 52 2.85 1.26 -16.36
N ARG A 53 4.17 1.21 -16.10
CA ARG A 53 4.70 0.80 -14.80
C ARG A 53 4.31 1.77 -13.69
N LYS A 54 4.29 3.07 -13.96
CA LYS A 54 3.96 4.10 -12.98
C LYS A 54 2.47 4.07 -12.62
N GLU A 55 1.61 3.87 -13.61
CA GLU A 55 0.18 3.66 -13.40
C GLU A 55 -0.08 2.37 -12.61
N PHE A 56 0.55 1.27 -13.01
CA PHE A 56 0.48 0.00 -12.29
C PHE A 56 1.01 0.09 -10.85
N MET A 57 2.12 0.80 -10.64
CA MET A 57 2.72 0.97 -9.32
C MET A 57 1.86 1.89 -8.44
N LYS A 58 1.28 2.94 -9.00
CA LYS A 58 0.29 3.78 -8.30
C LYS A 58 -0.92 2.95 -7.89
N ASP A 59 -1.46 2.13 -8.78
CA ASP A 59 -2.60 1.27 -8.49
C ASP A 59 -2.26 0.22 -7.41
N CYS A 60 -1.14 -0.49 -7.57
CA CYS A 60 -0.67 -1.49 -6.62
C CYS A 60 -0.33 -0.90 -5.24
N LEU A 61 0.26 0.30 -5.18
CA LEU A 61 0.55 1.01 -3.93
C LEU A 61 -0.69 1.64 -3.31
N SER A 62 -1.74 1.92 -4.09
CA SER A 62 -3.02 2.44 -3.60
C SER A 62 -3.93 1.31 -3.08
N ALA A 63 -3.81 0.10 -3.62
CA ALA A 63 -4.53 -1.08 -3.15
C ALA A 63 -4.00 -1.51 -1.77
N LYS A 64 -4.77 -1.41 -0.68
CA LYS A 64 -4.32 -1.73 0.70
C LYS A 64 -3.58 -3.10 0.77
N PRO A 65 -2.53 -3.26 1.60
CA PRO A 65 -1.78 -4.51 1.66
C PRO A 65 -2.72 -5.65 2.08
N GLU A 66 -3.02 -6.53 1.14
CA GLU A 66 -3.73 -7.75 1.42
C GLU A 66 -2.74 -8.72 2.07
N LYS A 67 -2.92 -8.95 3.36
CA LYS A 67 -2.51 -10.23 3.92
C LYS A 67 -3.43 -11.27 3.30
N ASP A 68 -2.81 -12.16 2.54
CA ASP A 68 -3.21 -13.55 2.30
C ASP A 68 -4.63 -13.93 2.76
N GLY A 69 -5.53 -14.16 1.79
CA GLY A 69 -6.78 -14.87 2.06
C GLY A 69 -8.00 -14.38 1.29
N GLY A 70 -8.21 -14.95 0.11
CA GLY A 70 -9.56 -15.21 -0.41
C GLY A 70 -10.21 -14.05 -1.17
N GLY A 71 -10.61 -14.35 -2.41
CA GLY A 71 -11.28 -13.42 -3.30
C GLY A 71 -12.48 -12.73 -2.65
N LYS A 72 -12.43 -11.40 -2.67
CA LYS A 72 -13.55 -10.48 -2.72
C LYS A 72 -12.93 -9.19 -3.20
N ASP A 73 -13.27 -8.80 -4.42
CA ASP A 73 -13.16 -7.42 -4.85
C ASP A 73 -13.66 -6.58 -3.68
N SER A 74 -12.77 -5.84 -3.00
CA SER A 74 -13.15 -5.18 -1.75
C SER A 74 -14.41 -4.36 -2.01
N GLN A 75 -15.36 -4.33 -1.09
CA GLN A 75 -16.61 -3.58 -1.23
C GLN A 75 -16.38 -2.14 -1.77
N GLN A 76 -15.21 -1.57 -1.43
CA GLN A 76 -14.75 -0.27 -1.91
C GLN A 76 -14.46 -0.22 -3.42
N ASN A 77 -13.92 -1.29 -4.01
CA ASN A 77 -13.68 -1.38 -5.44
C ASN A 77 -14.99 -1.63 -6.21
N LYS A 78 -15.85 -2.52 -5.70
CA LYS A 78 -17.21 -2.72 -6.23
C LYS A 78 -17.99 -1.40 -6.28
N MET A 79 -17.90 -0.59 -5.21
CA MET A 79 -18.52 0.73 -5.16
C MET A 79 -18.00 1.71 -6.23
N LYS A 80 -16.70 1.72 -6.51
CA LYS A 80 -16.13 2.57 -7.55
C LYS A 80 -16.64 2.16 -8.94
N THR A 81 -16.63 0.86 -9.23
CA THR A 81 -17.13 0.31 -10.50
C THR A 81 -18.61 0.64 -10.70
N CYS A 82 -19.46 0.36 -9.71
CA CYS A 82 -20.89 0.68 -9.78
C CYS A 82 -21.15 2.18 -9.99
N ASN A 83 -20.37 3.06 -9.36
CA ASN A 83 -20.55 4.51 -9.57
C ASN A 83 -20.11 4.96 -10.97
N LYS A 84 -19.04 4.38 -11.51
CA LYS A 84 -18.57 4.65 -12.86
C LYS A 84 -19.60 4.22 -13.90
N GLU A 85 -20.10 2.99 -13.80
CA GLU A 85 -21.10 2.45 -14.72
C GLU A 85 -22.42 3.23 -14.67
N ALA A 86 -22.84 3.68 -13.49
CA ALA A 86 -24.02 4.54 -13.35
C ALA A 86 -23.84 5.88 -14.08
N GLY A 87 -22.64 6.45 -14.02
CA GLY A 87 -22.28 7.69 -14.73
C GLY A 87 -22.23 7.51 -16.26
N GLU A 88 -21.66 6.40 -16.73
CA GLU A 88 -21.60 6.05 -18.17
C GLU A 88 -22.99 5.80 -18.74
N LYS A 89 -23.87 5.13 -17.98
CA LYS A 89 -25.28 4.94 -18.31
C LYS A 89 -26.12 6.21 -18.10
N LYS A 90 -25.52 7.30 -17.62
CA LYS A 90 -26.18 8.58 -17.29
C LYS A 90 -27.40 8.44 -16.39
N LEU A 91 -27.41 7.43 -15.52
CA LEU A 91 -28.51 7.17 -14.61
C LEU A 91 -28.61 8.29 -13.57
N LYS A 92 -29.82 8.79 -13.33
CA LYS A 92 -30.08 9.86 -12.35
C LYS A 92 -31.31 9.50 -11.51
N GLY A 93 -31.46 10.17 -10.38
CA GLY A 93 -32.61 9.97 -9.50
C GLY A 93 -32.76 8.52 -9.04
N ASP A 94 -33.96 7.98 -9.16
CA ASP A 94 -34.31 6.64 -8.69
C ASP A 94 -33.63 5.53 -9.51
N GLU A 95 -33.41 5.73 -10.81
CA GLU A 95 -32.74 4.75 -11.68
C GLU A 95 -31.31 4.48 -11.22
N ARG A 96 -30.58 5.52 -10.78
CA ARG A 96 -29.23 5.36 -10.24
C ARG A 96 -29.23 4.59 -8.92
N LYS A 97 -30.21 4.86 -8.05
CA LYS A 97 -30.31 4.17 -6.76
C LYS A 97 -30.59 2.69 -6.94
N GLN A 98 -31.54 2.35 -7.81
CA GLN A 98 -31.90 0.98 -8.11
C GLN A 98 -30.71 0.21 -8.70
N PHE A 99 -30.03 0.82 -9.68
CA PHE A 99 -28.81 0.26 -10.25
C PHE A 99 -27.69 0.11 -9.22
N MET A 100 -27.47 1.08 -8.33
CA MET A 100 -26.48 0.94 -7.27
C MET A 100 -26.84 -0.17 -6.29
N SER A 101 -28.10 -0.31 -5.90
CA SER A 101 -28.54 -1.38 -5.00
C SER A 101 -28.33 -2.76 -5.63
N GLU A 102 -28.69 -2.95 -6.90
CA GLU A 102 -28.45 -4.20 -7.62
C GLU A 102 -26.95 -4.46 -7.79
N CYS A 103 -26.19 -3.46 -8.23
CA CYS A 103 -24.75 -3.58 -8.46
C CYS A 103 -23.98 -3.85 -7.17
N LEU A 104 -24.43 -3.35 -6.02
CA LEU A 104 -23.78 -3.54 -4.72
C LEU A 104 -24.29 -4.76 -3.96
N SER A 105 -25.40 -5.37 -4.38
CA SER A 105 -25.86 -6.63 -3.82
C SER A 105 -24.90 -7.75 -4.23
N ASN A 106 -24.28 -8.41 -3.23
CA ASN A 106 -23.19 -9.42 -3.27
C ASN A 106 -21.79 -8.91 -2.92
#